data_AF-G6FQ16-F1
#
_entry.id   AF-G6FQ16-F1
#
_cell.length_a   1.000
_cell.length_b   1.000
_cell.length_c   1.000
_cell.angle_alpha   90.00
_cell.angle_beta   90.00
_cell.angle_gamma   90.00
#
_symmetry.space_group_name_H-M   'P 1'
#
loop_
_entity.id
_entity.type
_entity.pdbx_description
1 polymer ?
#
loop_
_entity_poly.entity_id
_entity_poly.type
_entity_poly.pdbx_seq_one_letter_code
_entity_poly.pdbx_strand_id
1 'polypeptide(L)'
;MTATFTPTNNLTLPTGWHRLTPIWQGGEEVIQQGLPHAQLAPAWQLLLLGDGSPTRHLQLLTGEPTEVDVIDMSLVGMDLDGAPDLIKAVPGPRLRRQVWLRTASGQRLAYATSWWEASHVDEYLQNRSLPIWASLARLRTELYRDVQGIYYGYSDGLESGFDEEGPFWGRHYLFWHHGQPLTLIYEVFSPYLTKYLGAMQLLQQGGEKQVEGEANNLESPEASKNQEVFNFNEP
;
A
#
# COMPACT_ATOMS: atom_id res chain seq x y z
N MET A 1 4.31 42.01 -29.20
CA MET A 1 4.65 41.48 -27.87
C MET A 1 3.84 40.23 -27.67
N THR A 2 4.47 39.07 -27.82
CA THR A 2 3.81 37.76 -27.76
C THR A 2 4.10 37.17 -26.39
N ALA A 3 3.11 37.19 -25.50
CA ALA A 3 3.25 36.62 -24.17
C ALA A 3 3.32 35.10 -24.29
N THR A 4 4.49 34.54 -24.02
CA THR A 4 4.73 33.10 -23.91
C THR A 4 4.08 32.63 -22.61
N PHE A 5 3.03 31.84 -22.71
CA PHE A 5 2.39 31.24 -21.53
C PHE A 5 3.18 29.99 -21.13
N THR A 6 3.94 30.09 -20.05
CA THR A 6 4.60 28.95 -19.42
C THR A 6 3.55 28.16 -18.64
N PRO A 7 3.33 26.86 -18.90
CA PRO A 7 2.39 26.08 -18.11
C PRO A 7 3.04 25.79 -16.76
N THR A 8 2.65 26.55 -15.74
CA THR A 8 3.03 26.33 -14.35
C THR A 8 1.80 25.82 -13.60
N ASN A 9 1.58 24.51 -13.64
CA ASN A 9 0.95 23.72 -12.58
C ASN A 9 0.75 22.28 -13.05
N ASN A 10 1.56 21.36 -12.52
CA ASN A 10 1.19 19.94 -12.46
C ASN A 10 0.16 19.76 -11.33
N LEU A 11 -1.01 20.37 -11.50
CA LEU A 11 -2.19 19.95 -10.76
C LEU A 11 -2.67 18.69 -11.44
N THR A 12 -2.24 17.53 -10.94
CA THR A 12 -2.85 16.24 -11.25
C THR A 12 -4.35 16.40 -11.04
N LEU A 13 -5.11 16.46 -12.14
CA LEU A 13 -6.56 16.38 -12.10
C LEU A 13 -6.92 15.16 -11.25
N PRO A 14 -7.91 15.24 -10.34
CA PRO A 14 -8.30 14.08 -9.55
C PRO A 14 -8.61 12.94 -10.52
N THR A 15 -7.87 11.83 -10.41
CA THR A 15 -8.30 10.59 -11.04
C THR A 15 -9.74 10.32 -10.59
N GLY A 16 -10.56 9.72 -11.45
CA GLY A 16 -11.96 9.44 -11.10
C GLY A 16 -12.14 8.48 -9.91
N TRP A 17 -11.04 8.02 -9.30
CA TRP A 17 -10.96 7.07 -8.21
C TRP A 17 -9.86 7.45 -7.19
N HIS A 18 -9.95 6.91 -5.98
CA HIS A 18 -9.09 7.26 -4.85
C HIS A 18 -7.76 6.48 -4.87
N ARG A 19 -6.80 7.01 -5.62
CA ARG A 19 -5.43 6.50 -5.71
C ARG A 19 -4.58 6.98 -4.51
N LEU A 20 -3.61 6.16 -4.09
CA LEU A 20 -2.58 6.59 -3.15
C LEU A 20 -1.51 7.42 -3.85
N THR A 21 -1.05 8.47 -3.18
CA THR A 21 0.22 9.13 -3.44
C THR A 21 1.29 8.37 -2.66
N PRO A 22 2.08 7.47 -3.29
CA PRO A 22 2.97 6.58 -2.57
C PRO A 22 4.18 7.36 -2.03
N ILE A 23 4.50 7.14 -0.76
CA ILE A 23 5.80 7.47 -0.17
C ILE A 23 6.77 6.28 -0.25
N TRP A 24 6.22 5.07 -0.45
CA TRP A 24 6.97 3.85 -0.73
C TRP A 24 6.14 2.92 -1.63
N GLN A 25 6.82 2.13 -2.45
CA GLN A 25 6.22 1.12 -3.31
C GLN A 25 7.12 -0.13 -3.39
N GLY A 26 6.50 -1.30 -3.45
CA GLY A 26 7.16 -2.60 -3.61
C GLY A 26 6.61 -3.34 -4.82
N GLY A 27 7.50 -3.94 -5.61
CA GLY A 27 7.15 -4.81 -6.74
C GLY A 27 7.28 -6.30 -6.39
N GLU A 28 7.47 -7.12 -7.42
CA GLU A 28 7.53 -8.58 -7.35
C GLU A 28 8.52 -9.12 -6.31
N GLU A 29 9.73 -8.53 -6.20
CA GLU A 29 10.74 -8.97 -5.23
C GLU A 29 10.21 -8.91 -3.79
N VAL A 30 9.57 -7.80 -3.42
CA VAL A 30 9.02 -7.62 -2.07
C VAL A 30 7.85 -8.56 -1.83
N ILE A 31 7.07 -8.86 -2.87
CA ILE A 31 5.93 -9.78 -2.77
C ILE A 31 6.41 -11.21 -2.52
N GLN A 32 7.49 -11.64 -3.16
CA GLN A 32 8.07 -12.97 -2.98
C GLN A 32 8.81 -13.12 -1.64
N GLN A 33 9.54 -12.09 -1.20
CA GLN A 33 10.36 -12.15 0.02
C GLN A 33 9.60 -11.76 1.29
N GLY A 34 8.59 -10.90 1.17
CA GLY A 34 7.94 -10.23 2.29
C GLY A 34 8.73 -9.03 2.81
N LEU A 35 8.20 -8.39 3.86
CA LEU A 35 8.83 -7.29 4.58
C LEU A 35 9.37 -7.78 5.94
N PRO A 36 10.38 -7.09 6.51
CA PRO A 36 10.78 -7.34 7.89
C PRO A 36 9.59 -7.19 8.85
N HIS A 37 9.43 -8.10 9.82
CA HIS A 37 8.32 -8.06 10.78
C HIS A 37 8.29 -6.79 11.65
N ALA A 38 9.45 -6.14 11.82
CA ALA A 38 9.56 -4.84 12.47
C ALA A 38 8.94 -3.71 11.65
N GLN A 39 8.83 -3.88 10.32
CA GLN A 39 8.20 -2.91 9.43
C GLN A 39 6.70 -3.14 9.27
N LEU A 40 6.32 -4.42 9.14
CA LEU A 40 4.94 -4.81 8.93
C LEU A 40 4.65 -6.13 9.63
N ALA A 41 3.67 -6.13 10.53
CA ALA A 41 3.30 -7.32 11.28
C ALA A 41 2.97 -8.50 10.34
N PRO A 42 3.27 -9.75 10.73
CA PRO A 42 3.05 -10.91 9.86
C PRO A 42 1.60 -11.04 9.36
N ALA A 43 0.60 -10.71 10.19
CA ALA A 43 -0.81 -10.80 9.78
C ALA A 43 -1.17 -9.77 8.68
N TRP A 44 -0.57 -8.58 8.71
CA TRP A 44 -0.67 -7.63 7.61
C TRP A 44 -0.05 -8.17 6.32
N GLN A 45 1.11 -8.83 6.40
CA GLN A 45 1.75 -9.44 5.23
C GLN A 45 0.89 -10.55 4.64
N LEU A 46 0.26 -11.39 5.46
CA LEU A 46 -0.69 -12.40 4.96
C LEU A 46 -1.88 -11.78 4.23
N LEU A 47 -2.39 -10.62 4.69
CA LEU A 47 -3.49 -9.92 4.02
C LEU A 47 -3.03 -9.23 2.72
N LEU A 48 -1.87 -8.57 2.73
CA LEU A 48 -1.38 -7.77 1.60
C LEU A 48 -0.72 -8.62 0.51
N LEU A 49 0.05 -9.63 0.89
CA LEU A 49 0.82 -10.47 -0.03
C LEU A 49 0.07 -11.75 -0.42
N GLY A 50 -0.89 -12.17 0.41
CA GLY A 50 -1.65 -13.38 0.17
C GLY A 50 -2.59 -13.29 -1.03
N ASP A 51 -2.79 -14.43 -1.67
CA ASP A 51 -3.71 -14.66 -2.79
C ASP A 51 -5.15 -14.93 -2.35
N GLY A 52 -5.39 -15.05 -1.03
CA GLY A 52 -6.70 -15.26 -0.43
C GLY A 52 -7.68 -14.10 -0.64
N SER A 53 -8.98 -14.40 -0.55
CA SER A 53 -10.07 -13.42 -0.70
C SER A 53 -10.08 -12.41 0.45
N PRO A 54 -9.85 -11.10 0.19
CA PRO A 54 -9.87 -10.06 1.23
C PRO A 54 -11.20 -10.00 1.96
N THR A 55 -12.31 -10.10 1.23
CA THR A 55 -13.65 -10.09 1.82
C THR A 55 -13.82 -11.21 2.85
N ARG A 56 -13.32 -12.42 2.55
CA ARG A 56 -13.39 -13.54 3.51
C ARG A 56 -12.51 -13.27 4.73
N HIS A 57 -11.31 -12.73 4.54
CA HIS A 57 -10.42 -12.39 5.64
C HIS A 57 -11.01 -11.29 6.53
N LEU A 58 -11.56 -10.22 5.95
CA LEU A 58 -12.20 -9.13 6.69
C LEU A 58 -13.38 -9.61 7.53
N GLN A 59 -14.20 -10.51 6.99
CA GLN A 59 -15.28 -11.15 7.75
C GLN A 59 -14.75 -11.98 8.92
N LEU A 60 -13.67 -12.74 8.72
CA LEU A 60 -13.06 -13.53 9.80
C LEU A 60 -12.42 -12.66 10.88
N LEU A 61 -11.80 -11.54 10.50
CA LEU A 61 -11.16 -10.60 11.43
C LEU A 61 -12.19 -9.85 12.28
N THR A 62 -13.28 -9.39 11.66
CA THR A 62 -14.30 -8.59 12.34
C THR A 62 -15.36 -9.43 13.04
N GLY A 63 -15.56 -10.68 12.61
CA GLY A 63 -16.69 -11.51 13.03
C GLY A 63 -18.03 -11.08 12.43
N GLU A 64 -18.04 -10.05 11.58
CA GLU A 64 -19.24 -9.53 10.93
C GLU A 64 -19.23 -9.85 9.43
N PRO A 65 -20.41 -10.08 8.81
CA PRO A 65 -20.52 -10.12 7.36
C PRO A 65 -19.91 -8.87 6.72
N THR A 66 -19.06 -9.06 5.71
CA THR A 66 -18.52 -7.95 4.92
C THR A 66 -19.49 -7.59 3.81
N GLU A 67 -19.98 -6.35 3.83
CA GLU A 67 -20.86 -5.75 2.84
C GLU A 67 -20.08 -4.83 1.89
N VAL A 68 -20.70 -4.55 0.74
CA VAL A 68 -20.09 -3.78 -0.34
C VAL A 68 -20.99 -2.61 -0.71
N ASP A 69 -20.48 -1.40 -0.57
CA ASP A 69 -21.12 -0.19 -1.07
C ASP A 69 -20.47 0.22 -2.38
N VAL A 70 -21.24 0.20 -3.48
CA VAL A 70 -20.76 0.67 -4.79
C VAL A 70 -20.85 2.19 -4.84
N ILE A 71 -19.72 2.86 -5.05
CA ILE A 71 -19.68 4.33 -5.10
C ILE A 71 -19.62 4.89 -6.52
N ASP A 72 -19.05 4.13 -7.46
CA ASP A 72 -18.97 4.51 -8.86
C ASP A 72 -18.90 3.26 -9.72
N MET A 73 -19.58 3.32 -10.87
CA MET A 73 -19.52 2.29 -11.89
C MET A 73 -19.65 2.93 -13.27
N SER A 74 -18.50 3.26 -13.86
CA SER A 74 -18.43 4.13 -15.04
C SER A 74 -17.62 3.50 -16.15
N LEU A 75 -18.07 3.68 -17.39
CA LEU A 75 -17.31 3.25 -18.58
C LEU A 75 -16.10 4.17 -18.75
N VAL A 76 -14.90 3.59 -18.82
CA VAL A 76 -13.65 4.31 -19.09
C VAL A 76 -13.15 4.09 -20.53
N GLY A 77 -13.79 3.18 -21.27
CA GLY A 77 -13.47 2.93 -22.68
C GLY A 77 -12.06 2.39 -22.83
N MET A 78 -11.25 2.98 -23.72
CA MET A 78 -9.86 2.57 -23.92
C MET A 78 -8.86 3.30 -23.00
N ASP A 79 -9.34 4.23 -22.18
CA ASP A 79 -8.50 4.98 -21.25
C ASP A 79 -7.81 4.04 -20.25
N LEU A 80 -6.59 4.41 -19.84
CA LEU A 80 -5.84 3.74 -18.79
C LEU A 80 -6.25 4.22 -17.39
N ASP A 81 -7.02 5.31 -17.30
CA ASP A 81 -7.72 5.79 -16.10
C ASP A 81 -6.79 6.08 -14.91
N GLY A 82 -5.52 6.36 -15.18
CA GLY A 82 -4.47 6.51 -14.17
C GLY A 82 -4.24 5.25 -13.31
N ALA A 83 -4.71 4.09 -13.75
CA ALA A 83 -4.52 2.80 -13.11
C ALA A 83 -3.05 2.32 -13.25
N PRO A 84 -2.62 1.34 -12.43
CA PRO A 84 -1.35 0.65 -12.65
C PRO A 84 -1.20 0.13 -14.09
N ASP A 85 0.03 0.10 -14.59
CA ASP A 85 0.34 -0.28 -15.98
C ASP A 85 -0.24 -1.63 -16.42
N LEU A 86 -0.48 -2.54 -15.46
CA LEU A 86 -1.13 -3.84 -15.66
C LEU A 86 -2.53 -3.72 -16.29
N ILE A 87 -3.17 -2.55 -16.26
CA ILE A 87 -4.46 -2.32 -16.95
C ILE A 87 -4.35 -2.58 -18.46
N LYS A 88 -3.15 -2.44 -19.04
CA LYS A 88 -2.86 -2.75 -20.45
C LYS A 88 -3.09 -4.22 -20.78
N ALA A 89 -2.96 -5.12 -19.80
CA ALA A 89 -3.24 -6.53 -19.96
C ALA A 89 -4.76 -6.83 -20.02
N VAL A 90 -5.59 -5.98 -19.39
CA VAL A 90 -7.05 -6.12 -19.41
C VAL A 90 -7.59 -5.60 -20.74
N PRO A 91 -8.36 -6.39 -21.51
CA PRO A 91 -8.94 -5.93 -22.76
C PRO A 91 -9.88 -4.73 -22.57
N GLY A 92 -9.99 -3.89 -23.61
CA GLY A 92 -10.93 -2.78 -23.65
C GLY A 92 -12.04 -3.01 -24.69
N PRO A 93 -13.14 -2.23 -24.64
CA PRO A 93 -13.40 -1.10 -23.74
C PRO A 93 -13.62 -1.56 -22.29
N ARG A 94 -13.21 -0.74 -21.33
CA ARG A 94 -13.20 -1.07 -19.91
C ARG A 94 -14.26 -0.32 -19.12
N LEU A 95 -14.74 -0.96 -18.08
CA LEU A 95 -15.60 -0.39 -17.06
C LEU A 95 -14.83 -0.34 -15.73
N ARG A 96 -14.83 0.82 -15.08
CA ARG A 96 -14.33 1.01 -13.72
C ARG A 96 -15.47 0.76 -12.73
N ARG A 97 -15.18 0.00 -11.68
CA ARG A 97 -16.05 -0.14 -10.50
C ARG A 97 -15.28 0.20 -9.24
N GLN A 98 -15.84 1.09 -8.43
CA GLN A 98 -15.30 1.50 -7.13
C GLN A 98 -16.24 1.08 -6.01
N VAL A 99 -15.67 0.59 -4.91
CA VAL A 99 -16.44 0.12 -3.77
C VAL A 99 -15.77 0.41 -2.44
N TRP A 100 -16.60 0.55 -1.40
CA TRP A 100 -16.18 0.35 -0.01
C TRP A 100 -16.53 -1.07 0.43
N LEU A 101 -15.60 -1.71 1.13
CA LEU A 101 -15.82 -2.93 1.90
C LEU A 101 -16.02 -2.51 3.35
N ARG A 102 -17.17 -2.85 3.94
CA ARG A 102 -17.52 -2.47 5.30
C ARG A 102 -18.13 -3.63 6.08
N THR A 103 -18.14 -3.53 7.40
CA THR A 103 -18.95 -4.40 8.25
C THR A 103 -20.45 -4.09 8.06
N ALA A 104 -21.30 -5.02 8.48
CA ALA A 104 -22.73 -4.79 8.59
C ALA A 104 -23.06 -3.61 9.54
N SER A 105 -22.22 -3.41 10.58
CA SER A 105 -22.29 -2.26 11.48
C SER A 105 -21.86 -0.91 10.87
N GLY A 106 -21.35 -0.89 9.64
CA GLY A 106 -21.02 0.34 8.91
C GLY A 106 -19.54 0.72 8.88
N GLN A 107 -18.68 0.02 9.62
CA GLN A 107 -17.25 0.32 9.66
C GLN A 107 -16.60 0.01 8.30
N ARG A 108 -16.02 1.02 7.65
CA ARG A 108 -15.24 0.83 6.43
C ARG A 108 -13.88 0.22 6.75
N LEU A 109 -13.55 -0.87 6.06
CA LEU A 109 -12.36 -1.68 6.29
C LEU A 109 -11.39 -1.60 5.11
N ALA A 110 -11.91 -1.47 3.90
CA ALA A 110 -11.10 -1.35 2.71
C ALA A 110 -11.85 -0.60 1.60
N TYR A 111 -11.08 -0.07 0.67
CA TYR A 111 -11.51 0.52 -0.58
C TYR A 111 -11.01 -0.35 -1.71
N ALA A 112 -11.77 -0.50 -2.78
CA ALA A 112 -11.29 -1.15 -3.99
C ALA A 112 -11.77 -0.45 -5.25
N THR A 113 -10.86 -0.33 -6.21
CA THR A 113 -11.17 -0.01 -7.61
C THR A 113 -10.80 -1.18 -8.48
N SER A 114 -11.64 -1.48 -9.46
CA SER A 114 -11.42 -2.58 -10.40
C SER A 114 -11.77 -2.16 -11.82
N TRP A 115 -11.02 -2.69 -12.79
CA TRP A 115 -11.21 -2.45 -14.21
C TRP A 115 -11.50 -3.77 -14.92
N TRP A 116 -12.62 -3.79 -15.63
CA TRP A 116 -13.17 -4.97 -16.29
C TRP A 116 -13.35 -4.69 -17.76
N GLU A 117 -13.19 -5.69 -18.62
CA GLU A 117 -13.68 -5.58 -19.98
C GLU A 117 -15.22 -5.46 -19.97
N ALA A 118 -15.75 -4.41 -20.61
CA ALA A 118 -17.16 -4.04 -20.51
C ALA A 118 -18.11 -5.07 -21.16
N SER A 119 -17.63 -5.83 -22.14
CA SER A 119 -18.38 -6.91 -22.82
C SER A 119 -18.62 -8.11 -21.91
N HIS A 120 -17.68 -8.44 -21.02
CA HIS A 120 -17.74 -9.65 -20.19
C HIS A 120 -18.07 -9.36 -18.72
N VAL A 121 -18.17 -8.09 -18.31
CA VAL A 121 -18.38 -7.74 -16.89
C VAL A 121 -19.65 -8.35 -16.29
N ASP A 122 -20.74 -8.43 -17.04
CA ASP A 122 -22.02 -8.94 -16.54
C ASP A 122 -22.03 -10.47 -16.35
N GLU A 123 -21.14 -11.19 -17.03
CA GLU A 123 -20.97 -12.63 -16.84
C GLU A 123 -20.45 -12.93 -15.42
N TYR A 124 -19.55 -12.08 -14.92
CA TYR A 124 -18.88 -12.25 -13.63
C TYR A 124 -19.52 -11.43 -12.50
N LEU A 125 -20.14 -10.28 -12.80
CA LEU A 125 -20.78 -9.38 -11.84
C LEU A 125 -22.30 -9.33 -12.01
N GLN A 126 -22.95 -10.49 -12.13
CA GLN A 126 -24.41 -10.61 -12.25
C GLN A 126 -25.18 -9.84 -11.15
N ASN A 127 -24.64 -9.82 -9.93
CA ASN A 127 -25.07 -8.89 -8.89
C ASN A 127 -23.91 -7.97 -8.53
N ARG A 128 -23.99 -6.74 -9.05
CA ARG A 128 -22.95 -5.71 -8.92
C ARG A 128 -22.78 -5.20 -7.49
N SER A 129 -23.71 -5.50 -6.59
CA SER A 129 -23.62 -5.18 -5.16
C SER A 129 -22.94 -6.28 -4.33
N LEU A 130 -22.61 -7.43 -4.92
CA LEU A 130 -21.88 -8.47 -4.21
C LEU A 130 -20.35 -8.22 -4.24
N PRO A 131 -19.63 -8.72 -3.23
CA PRO A 131 -18.19 -8.89 -3.34
C PRO A 131 -17.83 -9.76 -4.54
N ILE A 132 -16.71 -9.42 -5.21
CA ILE A 132 -16.24 -10.14 -6.40
C ILE A 132 -16.10 -11.63 -6.12
N TRP A 133 -15.52 -11.99 -4.98
CA TRP A 133 -15.38 -13.39 -4.56
C TRP A 133 -16.74 -14.10 -4.42
N ALA A 134 -17.78 -13.45 -3.89
CA ALA A 134 -19.08 -14.07 -3.72
C ALA A 134 -19.73 -14.39 -5.09
N SER A 135 -19.59 -13.48 -6.06
CA SER A 135 -20.07 -13.70 -7.43
C SER A 135 -19.30 -14.85 -8.10
N LEU A 136 -17.98 -14.88 -7.97
CA LEU A 136 -17.14 -15.88 -8.64
C LEU A 136 -17.18 -17.26 -7.98
N ALA A 137 -17.24 -17.34 -6.64
CA ALA A 137 -17.36 -18.60 -5.92
C ALA A 137 -18.66 -19.33 -6.26
N ARG A 138 -19.75 -18.59 -6.51
CA ARG A 138 -21.02 -19.16 -6.99
C ARG A 138 -20.86 -19.82 -8.36
N LEU A 139 -20.03 -19.24 -9.22
CA LEU A 139 -19.71 -19.76 -10.56
C LEU A 139 -18.62 -20.85 -10.52
N ARG A 140 -18.04 -21.13 -9.34
CA ARG A 140 -16.90 -22.05 -9.15
C ARG A 140 -15.75 -21.76 -10.13
N THR A 141 -15.56 -20.48 -10.43
CA THR A 141 -14.54 -20.01 -11.36
C THR A 141 -13.16 -20.31 -10.77
N GLU A 142 -12.33 -21.07 -11.49
CA GLU A 142 -10.91 -21.17 -11.18
C GLU A 142 -10.28 -19.79 -11.36
N LEU A 143 -9.65 -19.30 -10.30
CA LEU A 143 -9.06 -17.98 -10.24
C LEU A 143 -7.64 -18.08 -9.73
N TYR A 144 -6.74 -17.42 -10.44
CA TYR A 144 -5.40 -17.17 -9.96
C TYR A 144 -5.25 -15.67 -9.70
N ARG A 145 -4.82 -15.34 -8.49
CA ARG A 145 -4.57 -13.97 -8.06
C ARG A 145 -3.08 -13.72 -8.11
N ASP A 146 -2.70 -12.78 -8.94
CA ASP A 146 -1.32 -12.45 -9.22
C ASP A 146 -1.00 -11.06 -8.65
N VAL A 147 -0.57 -11.03 -7.38
CA VAL A 147 -0.19 -9.78 -6.69
C VAL A 147 1.11 -9.27 -7.27
N GLN A 148 1.07 -8.01 -7.74
CA GLN A 148 2.12 -7.46 -8.59
C GLN A 148 2.69 -6.14 -8.07
N GLY A 149 2.00 -5.47 -7.14
CA GLY A 149 2.63 -4.40 -6.39
C GLY A 149 1.87 -3.95 -5.16
N ILE A 150 2.63 -3.32 -4.27
CA ILE A 150 2.21 -2.86 -2.95
C ILE A 150 2.59 -1.39 -2.83
N TYR A 151 1.76 -0.64 -2.12
CA TYR A 151 1.90 0.79 -1.94
C TYR A 151 1.78 1.13 -0.45
N TYR A 152 2.54 2.12 -0.03
CA TYR A 152 2.37 2.80 1.24
C TYR A 152 2.36 4.30 0.99
N GLY A 153 1.27 4.98 1.34
CA GLY A 153 1.05 6.37 0.92
C GLY A 153 -0.21 7.02 1.46
N TYR A 154 -0.51 8.22 0.99
CA TYR A 154 -1.64 9.04 1.46
C TYR A 154 -2.68 9.27 0.38
N SER A 155 -3.91 9.58 0.77
CA SER A 155 -4.98 9.99 -0.14
C SER A 155 -6.12 10.66 0.63
N ASP A 156 -6.37 11.94 0.37
CA ASP A 156 -7.38 12.74 1.07
C ASP A 156 -8.78 12.13 0.99
N GLY A 157 -9.10 11.51 -0.16
CA GLY A 157 -10.38 10.83 -0.37
C GLY A 157 -10.51 9.54 0.45
N LEU A 158 -9.40 8.85 0.70
CA LEU A 158 -9.38 7.67 1.57
C LEU A 158 -9.36 8.06 3.05
N GLU A 159 -8.70 9.15 3.43
CA GLU A 159 -8.78 9.69 4.81
C GLU A 159 -10.22 10.06 5.16
N SER A 160 -10.85 10.87 4.30
CA SER A 160 -12.26 11.25 4.45
C SER A 160 -13.20 10.03 4.37
N GLY A 161 -12.85 9.05 3.54
CA GLY A 161 -13.64 7.84 3.34
C GLY A 161 -13.55 6.87 4.53
N PHE A 162 -12.37 6.66 5.09
CA PHE A 162 -12.17 5.76 6.21
C PHE A 162 -12.44 6.39 7.57
N ASP A 163 -12.45 7.73 7.66
CA ASP A 163 -12.42 8.47 8.93
C ASP A 163 -11.18 8.11 9.77
N GLU A 164 -10.06 7.88 9.08
CA GLU A 164 -8.78 7.48 9.64
C GLU A 164 -7.66 8.20 8.88
N GLU A 165 -6.69 8.76 9.60
CA GLU A 165 -5.53 9.39 8.98
C GLU A 165 -4.58 8.34 8.38
N GLY A 166 -3.97 8.67 7.24
CA GLY A 166 -2.95 7.83 6.64
C GLY A 166 -1.66 7.79 7.48
N PRO A 167 -0.61 7.12 6.96
CA PRO A 167 -0.53 6.49 5.65
C PRO A 167 -1.25 5.13 5.57
N PHE A 168 -1.67 4.78 4.37
CA PHE A 168 -2.40 3.55 4.07
C PHE A 168 -1.53 2.54 3.34
N TRP A 169 -1.82 1.26 3.58
CA TRP A 169 -1.34 0.16 2.75
C TRP A 169 -2.33 -0.17 1.65
N GLY A 170 -1.82 -0.26 0.44
CA GLY A 170 -2.58 -0.71 -0.72
C GLY A 170 -1.83 -1.75 -1.52
N ARG A 171 -2.55 -2.42 -2.40
CA ARG A 171 -1.98 -3.39 -3.34
C ARG A 171 -2.75 -3.39 -4.64
N HIS A 172 -2.12 -3.93 -5.67
CA HIS A 172 -2.81 -4.24 -6.91
C HIS A 172 -2.38 -5.60 -7.45
N TYR A 173 -3.30 -6.21 -8.20
CA TYR A 173 -3.13 -7.54 -8.74
C TYR A 173 -4.00 -7.76 -9.96
N LEU A 174 -3.57 -8.67 -10.82
CA LEU A 174 -4.42 -9.22 -11.87
C LEU A 174 -5.16 -10.44 -11.35
N PHE A 175 -6.42 -10.54 -11.71
CA PHE A 175 -7.13 -11.80 -11.67
C PHE A 175 -7.02 -12.49 -13.01
N TRP A 176 -6.64 -13.76 -12.98
CA TRP A 176 -6.54 -14.61 -14.14
C TRP A 176 -7.65 -15.64 -14.15
N HIS A 177 -8.21 -15.88 -15.34
CA HIS A 177 -9.20 -16.91 -15.59
C HIS A 177 -8.92 -17.56 -16.95
N HIS A 178 -8.88 -18.89 -17.01
CA HIS A 178 -8.50 -19.64 -18.22
C HIS A 178 -7.21 -19.14 -18.91
N GLY A 179 -6.20 -18.77 -18.09
CA GLY A 179 -4.91 -18.28 -18.59
C GLY A 179 -4.96 -16.88 -19.22
N GLN A 180 -6.05 -16.14 -19.05
CA GLN A 180 -6.21 -14.77 -19.52
C GLN A 180 -6.44 -13.80 -18.35
N PRO A 181 -5.92 -12.56 -18.41
CA PRO A 181 -6.19 -11.53 -17.42
C PRO A 181 -7.66 -11.08 -17.52
N LEU A 182 -8.43 -11.34 -16.47
CA LEU A 182 -9.85 -11.03 -16.37
C LEU A 182 -10.10 -9.59 -15.90
N THR A 183 -9.40 -9.17 -14.85
CA THR A 183 -9.58 -7.83 -14.26
C THR A 183 -8.33 -7.40 -13.51
N LEU A 184 -8.08 -6.09 -13.51
CA LEU A 184 -7.13 -5.45 -12.62
C LEU A 184 -7.90 -4.94 -11.40
N ILE A 185 -7.38 -5.21 -10.21
CA ILE A 185 -7.94 -4.69 -8.96
C ILE A 185 -6.85 -3.96 -8.18
N TYR A 186 -7.22 -2.79 -7.66
CA TYR A 186 -6.43 -1.98 -6.75
C TYR A 186 -7.22 -1.85 -5.44
N GLU A 187 -6.61 -2.21 -4.32
CA GLU A 187 -7.24 -2.21 -3.00
C GLU A 187 -6.41 -1.39 -2.02
N VAL A 188 -7.08 -0.69 -1.10
CA VAL A 188 -6.46 0.02 0.01
C VAL A 188 -7.15 -0.36 1.30
N PHE A 189 -6.39 -0.59 2.35
CA PHE A 189 -6.89 -1.07 3.64
C PHE A 189 -6.89 0.06 4.68
N SER A 190 -7.96 0.11 5.47
CA SER A 190 -8.13 1.09 6.54
C SER A 190 -7.14 0.81 7.70
N PRO A 191 -6.52 1.85 8.29
CA PRO A 191 -5.70 1.73 9.49
C PRO A 191 -6.46 1.13 10.68
N TYR A 192 -7.80 1.23 10.69
CA TYR A 192 -8.67 0.57 11.65
C TYR A 192 -8.35 -0.93 11.83
N LEU A 193 -7.89 -1.61 10.78
CA LEU A 193 -7.55 -3.04 10.81
C LEU A 193 -6.32 -3.36 11.67
N THR A 194 -5.51 -2.36 12.03
CA THR A 194 -4.31 -2.49 12.88
C THR A 194 -4.63 -3.17 14.21
N LYS A 195 -5.82 -2.93 14.77
CA LYS A 195 -6.24 -3.59 16.03
C LYS A 195 -6.38 -5.11 15.92
N TYR A 196 -6.56 -5.64 14.71
CA TYR A 196 -6.61 -7.08 14.44
C TYR A 196 -5.29 -7.62 13.88
N LEU A 197 -4.62 -6.83 13.03
CA LEU A 197 -3.48 -7.27 12.23
C LEU A 197 -2.11 -6.92 12.84
N GLY A 198 -2.09 -6.10 13.89
CA GLY A 198 -0.86 -5.63 14.53
C GLY A 198 -0.29 -4.38 13.87
N ALA A 199 0.91 -3.99 14.32
CA ALA A 199 1.53 -2.72 13.99
C ALA A 199 1.93 -2.58 12.51
N MET A 200 1.86 -1.34 12.02
CA MET A 200 2.38 -0.88 10.72
C MET A 200 3.44 0.18 11.01
N GLN A 201 4.72 -0.19 11.00
CA GLN A 201 5.82 0.73 11.32
C GLN A 201 6.82 0.76 10.17
N LEU A 202 6.53 1.49 9.10
CA LEU A 202 7.61 1.80 8.17
C LEU A 202 8.52 2.80 8.87
N LEU A 203 9.61 2.31 9.47
CA LEU A 203 10.66 3.15 10.00
C LEU A 203 11.13 4.06 8.86
N GLN A 204 10.92 5.37 8.99
CA GLN A 204 11.65 6.34 8.17
C GLN A 204 13.12 6.01 8.38
N GLN A 205 13.84 5.65 7.32
CA GLN A 205 15.29 5.52 7.42
C GLN A 205 15.82 6.88 7.87
N GLY A 206 16.34 6.91 9.10
CA GLY A 206 16.73 8.11 9.81
C GLY A 206 17.78 8.90 9.06
N GLY A 207 17.64 10.22 9.15
CA GLY A 207 18.59 11.20 8.67
C GLY A 207 20.02 10.93 9.17
N GLU A 208 20.95 11.35 8.33
CA GLU A 208 22.38 11.36 8.57
C GLU A 208 22.69 11.85 9.99
N LYS A 209 23.34 10.98 10.77
CA LYS A 209 23.95 11.37 12.04
C LYS A 209 24.95 12.49 11.77
N GLN A 210 24.78 13.60 12.48
CA GLN A 210 25.80 14.62 12.63
C GLN A 210 27.11 13.95 13.05
N VAL A 211 28.16 14.19 12.26
CA VAL A 211 29.53 13.88 12.60
C VAL A 211 29.98 14.93 13.62
N GLU A 212 29.93 14.60 14.90
CA GLU A 212 30.71 15.33 15.92
C GLU A 212 32.18 15.01 15.68
N GLY A 213 32.93 16.00 15.19
CA GLY A 213 34.37 15.97 15.15
C GLY A 213 34.93 16.25 16.55
N GLU A 214 35.41 15.21 17.22
CA GLU A 214 36.38 15.39 18.30
C GLU A 214 37.76 15.61 17.67
N ALA A 215 38.18 16.89 17.71
CA ALA A 215 39.52 17.30 17.35
C ALA A 215 40.52 16.79 18.40
N ASN A 216 41.52 16.06 17.91
CA ASN A 216 42.75 15.74 18.62
C ASN A 216 43.38 17.02 19.21
N ASN A 217 43.53 17.08 20.54
CA ASN A 217 44.42 18.03 21.18
C ASN A 217 45.75 17.34 21.49
N LEU A 218 46.80 17.94 20.93
CA LEU A 218 48.19 17.51 20.99
C LEU A 218 48.76 17.61 22.40
N GLU A 219 49.63 16.66 22.72
CA GLU A 219 50.60 16.70 23.82
C GLU A 219 51.60 17.85 23.67
N SER A 220 51.87 18.51 24.81
CA SER A 220 53.17 18.96 25.36
C SER A 220 52.93 20.21 26.22
N PRO A 221 53.52 20.31 27.43
CA PRO A 221 54.91 20.78 27.51
C PRO A 221 55.77 20.20 28.64
N GLU A 222 57.07 20.30 28.40
CA GLU A 222 58.19 20.11 29.33
C GLU A 222 58.22 21.09 30.52
N ALA A 223 58.92 20.61 31.56
CA ALA A 223 59.77 21.32 32.53
C ALA A 223 59.16 22.24 33.60
N SER A 224 59.21 21.79 34.86
CA SER A 224 60.07 22.42 35.90
C SER A 224 60.16 21.61 37.20
N LYS A 225 61.39 21.23 37.56
CA LYS A 225 62.06 21.31 38.88
C LYS A 225 61.30 20.92 40.18
N ASN A 226 61.76 19.87 40.88
CA ASN A 226 62.64 19.96 42.08
C ASN A 226 62.68 18.66 42.91
N GLN A 227 63.91 18.14 43.08
CA GLN A 227 64.57 17.63 44.31
C GLN A 227 63.89 16.57 45.19
N GLU A 228 64.44 15.34 45.23
CA GLU A 228 65.33 14.78 46.30
C GLU A 228 64.50 14.13 47.44
N VAL A 229 64.68 12.90 47.93
CA VAL A 229 65.86 12.07 48.18
C VAL A 229 65.44 10.58 48.19
N PHE A 230 66.24 9.71 47.57
CA PHE A 230 66.20 8.24 47.74
C PHE A 230 66.91 7.84 49.04
N ASN A 231 66.32 6.92 49.81
CA ASN A 231 67.06 6.18 50.84
C ASN A 231 66.94 4.68 50.54
N PHE A 232 68.02 4.09 50.04
CA PHE A 232 68.23 2.65 49.98
C PHE A 232 68.97 2.24 51.26
N ASN A 233 68.37 1.33 52.03
CA ASN A 233 69.08 0.56 53.05
C ASN A 233 69.47 -0.80 52.43
N GLU A 234 70.77 -1.06 52.37
CA GLU A 234 71.35 -2.40 52.42
C GLU A 234 71.92 -2.62 53.85
N PRO A 235 72.27 -3.83 54.29
CA PRO A 235 72.53 -5.06 53.51
C PRO A 235 71.57 -6.24 53.77
#